data_AF-A0A377M0Y5-F1
#
_entry.id   AF-A0A377M0Y5-F1
#
_cell.length_a   1.000
_cell.length_b   1.000
_cell.length_c   1.000
_cell.angle_alpha   90.00
_cell.angle_beta   90.00
_cell.angle_gamma   90.00
#
_symmetry.space_group_name_H-M   'P 1'
#
loop_
_entity.id
_entity.type
_entity.pdbx_description
1 polymer ?
#
loop_
_entity_poly.entity_id
_entity_poly.type
_entity_poly.pdbx_seq_one_letter_code
_entity_poly.pdbx_strand_id
1 'polypeptide(L)'
;MSKLDWGVKMLASLDACRRVAFENIEDAARNGLHYVELRFSPGYMAMTHSLPVAGVVEAVIEGVREGCKAFDVQARLIGIMSRTFGEAACLQELEALLAHRDAITAVDLAGDELGFPGSLFLSHFNRARDAGWHVTVHAVKRRGRRASGRPSVNWVPSVSVTV
;
A
#
# COMPACT_ATOMS: atom_id res chain seq x y z
N MET A 1 -0.52 3.92 20.93
CA MET A 1 -1.35 3.31 19.87
C MET A 1 -1.52 4.34 18.77
N SER A 2 -1.22 3.97 17.54
CA SER A 2 -1.29 4.89 16.39
C SER A 2 -2.75 5.00 15.91
N LYS A 3 -3.11 6.07 15.19
CA LYS A 3 -4.48 6.24 14.66
C LYS A 3 -4.89 5.12 13.68
N LEU A 4 -3.91 4.43 13.09
CA LEU A 4 -4.11 3.41 12.05
C LEU A 4 -4.57 2.06 12.57
N ASP A 5 -4.16 1.73 13.79
CA ASP A 5 -4.43 0.42 14.37
C ASP A 5 -5.93 0.16 14.50
N TRP A 6 -6.77 1.21 14.59
CA TRP A 6 -8.23 1.08 14.64
C TRP A 6 -8.88 0.82 13.28
N GLY A 7 -8.40 1.44 12.20
CA GLY A 7 -8.96 1.25 10.86
C GLY A 7 -8.72 -0.17 10.35
N VAL A 8 -7.50 -0.67 10.52
CA VAL A 8 -7.14 -2.04 10.13
C VAL A 8 -7.82 -3.09 11.02
N LYS A 9 -8.09 -2.77 12.29
CA LYS A 9 -8.90 -3.64 13.16
C LYS A 9 -10.31 -3.89 12.64
N MET A 10 -10.85 -3.04 11.78
CA MET A 10 -12.17 -3.24 11.18
C MET A 10 -12.13 -4.05 9.88
N LEU A 11 -10.94 -4.33 9.33
CA LEU A 11 -10.73 -5.19 8.17
C LEU A 11 -10.80 -6.66 8.57
N ALA A 12 -11.95 -7.08 9.12
CA ALA A 12 -12.16 -8.43 9.64
C ALA A 12 -12.40 -9.48 8.54
N SER A 13 -12.63 -9.07 7.30
CA SER A 13 -12.89 -9.96 6.17
C SER A 13 -12.38 -9.36 4.85
N LEU A 14 -12.24 -10.22 3.83
CA LEU A 14 -11.93 -9.77 2.47
C LEU A 14 -13.00 -8.80 1.92
N ASP A 15 -14.27 -9.02 2.27
CA ASP A 15 -15.35 -8.10 1.93
C ASP A 15 -15.16 -6.71 2.55
N ALA A 16 -14.63 -6.63 3.77
CA ALA A 16 -14.30 -5.36 4.39
C ALA A 16 -13.17 -4.65 3.63
N CYS A 17 -12.15 -5.39 3.17
CA CYS A 17 -11.09 -4.85 2.31
C CYS A 17 -11.64 -4.33 0.98
N ARG A 18 -12.52 -5.11 0.33
CA ARG A 18 -13.18 -4.72 -0.93
C ARG A 18 -14.01 -3.45 -0.75
N ARG A 19 -14.81 -3.40 0.32
CA ARG A 19 -15.65 -2.24 0.65
C ARG A 19 -14.82 -0.99 0.87
N VAL A 20 -13.76 -1.06 1.69
CA VAL A 20 -12.88 0.08 1.92
C VAL A 20 -12.23 0.54 0.61
N ALA A 21 -11.79 -0.38 -0.25
CA ALA A 21 -11.23 -0.02 -1.55
C ALA A 21 -12.25 0.68 -2.47
N PHE A 22 -13.50 0.21 -2.50
CA PHE A 22 -14.60 0.85 -3.23
C PHE A 22 -14.88 2.27 -2.72
N GLU A 23 -15.04 2.42 -1.39
CA GLU A 23 -15.31 3.70 -0.74
C GLU A 23 -14.16 4.70 -0.94
N ASN A 24 -12.90 4.25 -1.07
CA ASN A 24 -11.78 5.14 -1.40
C ASN A 24 -11.92 5.77 -2.79
N ILE A 25 -12.47 5.04 -3.77
CA ILE A 25 -12.73 5.60 -5.11
C ILE A 25 -13.94 6.52 -5.07
N GLU A 26 -14.98 6.19 -4.30
CA GLU A 26 -16.11 7.09 -4.06
C GLU A 26 -15.63 8.43 -3.48
N ASP A 27 -14.77 8.38 -2.46
CA ASP A 27 -14.19 9.58 -1.87
C ASP A 27 -13.33 10.35 -2.89
N ALA A 28 -12.57 9.66 -3.74
CA ALA A 28 -11.82 10.33 -4.80
C ALA A 28 -12.74 11.08 -5.76
N ALA A 29 -13.84 10.47 -6.18
CA ALA A 29 -14.84 11.07 -7.05
C ALA A 29 -15.52 12.28 -6.38
N ARG A 30 -15.89 12.16 -5.10
CA ARG A 30 -16.48 13.27 -4.32
C ARG A 30 -15.55 14.47 -4.17
N ASN A 31 -14.23 14.23 -4.18
CA ASN A 31 -13.21 15.27 -4.18
C ASN A 31 -12.88 15.81 -5.58
N GLY A 32 -13.56 15.35 -6.63
CA GLY A 32 -13.35 15.81 -8.01
C GLY A 32 -12.05 15.32 -8.64
N LEU A 33 -11.51 14.20 -8.16
CA LEU A 33 -10.28 13.62 -8.70
C LEU A 33 -10.57 12.76 -9.92
N HIS A 34 -9.91 13.05 -11.04
CA HIS A 34 -10.04 12.28 -12.28
C HIS A 34 -9.13 11.05 -12.33
N TYR A 35 -8.00 11.10 -11.60
CA TYR A 35 -7.00 10.04 -11.55
C TYR A 35 -6.44 9.88 -10.13
N VAL A 36 -6.31 8.64 -9.66
CA VAL A 36 -5.71 8.32 -8.37
C VAL A 36 -4.75 7.14 -8.43
N GLU A 37 -3.65 7.24 -7.68
CA GLU A 37 -2.78 6.11 -7.38
C GLU A 37 -3.00 5.69 -5.94
N LEU A 38 -3.70 4.57 -5.75
CA LEU A 38 -4.00 4.04 -4.43
C LEU A 38 -2.87 3.11 -3.99
N ARG A 39 -2.28 3.45 -2.84
CA ARG A 39 -1.18 2.71 -2.24
C ARG A 39 -1.69 1.93 -1.03
N PHE A 40 -1.39 0.64 -0.94
CA PHE A 40 -1.87 -0.21 0.16
C PHE A 40 -0.85 -1.29 0.52
N SER A 41 -0.76 -1.63 1.81
CA SER A 41 0.08 -2.74 2.30
C SER A 41 -0.81 -3.93 2.63
N PRO A 42 -0.85 -4.98 1.77
CA PRO A 42 -1.75 -6.10 1.97
C PRO A 42 -1.39 -6.90 3.23
N GLY A 43 -0.10 -7.00 3.59
CA GLY A 43 0.34 -7.66 4.81
C GLY A 43 -0.11 -6.89 6.05
N TYR A 44 0.01 -5.55 6.05
CA TYR A 44 -0.49 -4.73 7.16
C TYR A 44 -2.01 -4.84 7.33
N MET A 45 -2.76 -4.81 6.21
CA MET A 45 -4.22 -4.98 6.22
C MET A 45 -4.64 -6.36 6.75
N ALA A 46 -3.91 -7.42 6.37
CA ALA A 46 -4.18 -8.79 6.78
C ALA A 46 -3.82 -9.09 8.24
N MET A 47 -2.82 -8.39 8.79
CA MET A 47 -2.14 -8.74 10.05
C MET A 47 -3.10 -8.89 11.24
N THR A 48 -4.13 -8.06 11.34
CA THR A 48 -4.99 -8.04 12.54
C THR A 48 -5.92 -9.26 12.63
N HIS A 49 -6.39 -9.76 11.49
CA HIS A 49 -7.35 -10.87 11.41
C HIS A 49 -6.77 -12.10 10.72
N SER A 50 -5.46 -12.12 10.48
CA SER A 50 -4.74 -13.21 9.80
C SER A 50 -5.36 -13.57 8.45
N LEU A 51 -5.78 -12.56 7.68
CA LEU A 51 -6.35 -12.77 6.35
C LEU A 51 -5.29 -13.31 5.37
N PRO A 52 -5.70 -14.06 4.34
CA PRO A 52 -4.78 -14.44 3.28
C PRO A 52 -4.33 -13.19 2.51
N VAL A 53 -3.03 -12.90 2.51
CA VAL A 53 -2.45 -11.67 1.93
C VAL A 53 -2.80 -11.52 0.43
N ALA A 54 -2.72 -12.61 -0.34
CA ALA A 54 -3.14 -12.59 -1.76
C ALA A 54 -4.64 -12.30 -1.92
N GLY A 55 -5.49 -12.87 -1.05
CA GLY A 55 -6.93 -12.57 -1.04
C GLY A 55 -7.23 -11.11 -0.71
N VAL A 56 -6.41 -10.46 0.13
CA VAL A 56 -6.53 -9.02 0.38
C VAL A 56 -6.20 -8.22 -0.87
N VAL A 57 -5.15 -8.60 -1.61
CA VAL A 57 -4.81 -7.97 -2.90
C VAL A 57 -5.96 -8.10 -3.88
N GLU A 58 -6.51 -9.31 -4.05
CA GLU A 58 -7.67 -9.57 -4.91
C GLU A 58 -8.88 -8.72 -4.54
N ALA A 59 -9.23 -8.68 -3.24
CA ALA A 59 -10.36 -7.90 -2.74
C ALA A 59 -10.19 -6.40 -3.01
N VAL A 60 -8.97 -5.86 -2.84
CA VAL A 60 -8.69 -4.45 -3.13
C VAL A 60 -8.81 -4.16 -4.63
N ILE A 61 -8.28 -5.04 -5.48
CA ILE A 61 -8.40 -4.93 -6.94
C ILE A 61 -9.87 -4.89 -7.35
N GLU A 62 -10.68 -5.80 -6.81
CA GLU A 62 -12.11 -5.86 -7.11
C GLU A 62 -12.84 -4.59 -6.66
N GLY A 63 -12.61 -4.14 -5.43
CA GLY A 63 -13.25 -2.94 -4.88
C GLY A 63 -12.89 -1.68 -5.67
N VAL A 64 -11.62 -1.51 -6.04
CA VAL A 64 -11.18 -0.40 -6.90
C VAL A 64 -11.81 -0.51 -8.28
N ARG A 65 -11.84 -1.69 -8.89
CA ARG A 65 -12.45 -1.90 -10.22
C ARG A 65 -13.94 -1.56 -10.22
N GLU A 66 -14.68 -1.97 -9.19
CA GLU A 66 -16.08 -1.63 -9.01
C GLU A 66 -16.27 -0.12 -8.83
N GLY A 67 -15.46 0.52 -7.98
CA GLY A 67 -15.50 1.96 -7.75
C GLY A 67 -15.23 2.77 -9.02
N CYS A 68 -14.20 2.39 -9.79
CA CYS A 68 -13.86 3.06 -11.05
C CYS A 68 -15.03 3.01 -12.05
N LYS A 69 -15.72 1.86 -12.14
CA LYS A 69 -16.92 1.70 -12.98
C LYS A 69 -18.10 2.54 -12.51
N ALA A 70 -18.26 2.70 -11.19
CA ALA A 70 -19.39 3.41 -10.60
C ALA A 70 -19.23 4.94 -10.68
N PHE A 71 -17.99 5.45 -10.54
CA PHE A 71 -17.74 6.87 -10.34
C PHE A 71 -16.92 7.54 -11.46
N ASP A 72 -16.57 6.82 -12.53
CA ASP A 72 -15.78 7.32 -13.68
C ASP A 72 -14.43 7.95 -13.28
N VAL A 73 -13.79 7.37 -12.27
CA VAL A 73 -12.44 7.74 -11.81
C VAL A 73 -11.44 6.73 -12.37
N GLN A 74 -10.33 7.21 -12.91
CA GLN A 74 -9.23 6.33 -13.28
C GLN A 74 -8.37 6.03 -12.05
N ALA A 75 -8.05 4.76 -11.81
CA ALA A 75 -7.19 4.37 -10.70
C ALA A 75 -6.08 3.42 -11.11
N ARG A 76 -4.92 3.56 -10.46
CA ARG A 76 -3.84 2.57 -10.47
C ARG A 76 -3.51 2.15 -9.05
N LEU A 77 -3.01 0.93 -8.93
CA LEU A 77 -2.67 0.32 -7.64
C LEU A 77 -1.16 0.24 -7.46
N ILE A 78 -0.71 0.61 -6.27
CA ILE A 78 0.68 0.51 -5.84
C ILE A 78 0.75 -0.34 -4.58
N GLY A 79 1.47 -1.45 -4.65
CA GLY A 79 1.65 -2.35 -3.52
C GLY A 79 2.76 -1.87 -2.59
N ILE A 80 2.46 -1.68 -1.31
CA ILE A 80 3.45 -1.28 -0.29
C ILE A 80 4.03 -2.53 0.36
N MET A 81 5.36 -2.61 0.38
CA MET A 81 6.11 -3.49 1.27
C MET A 81 6.39 -2.76 2.59
N SER A 82 5.90 -3.32 3.69
CA SER A 82 6.01 -2.73 5.03
C SER A 82 7.32 -3.14 5.71
N ARG A 83 8.38 -2.34 5.48
CA ARG A 83 9.75 -2.62 5.96
C ARG A 83 9.86 -2.82 7.48
N THR A 84 8.92 -2.24 8.24
CA THR A 84 8.82 -2.38 9.70
C THR A 84 8.73 -3.84 10.17
N PHE A 85 8.22 -4.75 9.32
CA PHE A 85 8.05 -6.17 9.64
C PHE A 85 9.19 -7.06 9.11
N GLY A 86 10.23 -6.46 8.53
CA GLY A 86 11.42 -7.16 8.03
C GLY A 86 11.27 -7.76 6.63
N GLU A 87 12.40 -8.25 6.09
CA GLU A 87 12.53 -8.71 4.70
C GLU A 87 11.61 -9.88 4.35
N ALA A 88 11.41 -10.83 5.28
CA ALA A 88 10.57 -12.00 5.06
C ALA A 88 9.08 -11.63 4.92
N ALA A 89 8.59 -10.69 5.73
CA ALA A 89 7.22 -10.19 5.61
C ALA A 89 7.04 -9.42 4.29
N CYS A 90 7.99 -8.54 3.93
CA CYS A 90 7.96 -7.86 2.64
C CYS A 90 8.04 -8.83 1.45
N LEU A 91 8.74 -9.95 1.58
CA LEU A 91 8.76 -10.98 0.56
C LEU A 91 7.37 -11.60 0.38
N GLN A 92 6.67 -11.93 1.47
CA GLN A 92 5.30 -12.44 1.40
C GLN A 92 4.33 -11.44 0.77
N GLU A 93 4.46 -10.14 1.10
CA GLU A 93 3.68 -9.09 0.45
C GLU A 93 4.00 -8.99 -1.04
N LEU A 94 5.28 -9.07 -1.41
CA LEU A 94 5.70 -9.04 -2.80
C LEU A 94 5.14 -10.22 -3.61
N GLU A 95 5.20 -11.45 -3.07
CA GLU A 95 4.61 -12.63 -3.73
C GLU A 95 3.10 -12.47 -3.94
N ALA A 96 2.39 -11.98 -2.93
CA ALA A 96 0.96 -11.74 -3.02
C ALA A 96 0.62 -10.70 -4.10
N LEU A 97 1.42 -9.64 -4.23
CA LEU A 97 1.27 -8.65 -5.29
C LEU A 97 1.59 -9.26 -6.66
N LEU A 98 2.63 -10.10 -6.76
CA LEU A 98 3.07 -10.71 -8.02
C LEU A 98 2.02 -11.70 -8.56
N ALA A 99 1.28 -12.37 -7.68
CA ALA A 99 0.14 -13.21 -8.06
C ALA A 99 -0.93 -12.44 -8.85
N HIS A 100 -1.00 -11.11 -8.69
CA HIS A 100 -1.93 -10.22 -9.39
C HIS A 100 -1.19 -9.16 -10.23
N ARG A 101 -0.06 -9.56 -10.85
CA ARG A 101 0.88 -8.65 -11.54
C ARG A 101 0.27 -7.61 -12.46
N ASP A 102 -0.73 -7.98 -13.25
CA ASP A 102 -1.29 -7.12 -14.30
C ASP A 102 -2.20 -6.01 -13.74
N ALA A 103 -2.64 -6.15 -12.49
CA ALA A 103 -3.48 -5.15 -11.81
C ALA A 103 -2.65 -4.15 -10.98
N ILE A 104 -1.37 -4.44 -10.73
CA ILE A 104 -0.48 -3.59 -9.95
C ILE A 104 0.45 -2.83 -10.90
N THR A 105 0.63 -1.54 -10.64
CA THR A 105 1.42 -0.63 -11.49
C THR A 105 2.81 -0.37 -10.93
N ALA A 106 2.92 -0.32 -9.60
CA ALA A 106 4.19 -0.06 -8.93
C ALA A 106 4.27 -0.78 -7.58
N VAL A 107 5.49 -0.86 -7.05
CA VAL A 107 5.72 -1.19 -5.64
C VAL A 107 6.30 0.00 -4.89
N ASP A 108 5.97 0.09 -3.61
CA ASP A 108 6.46 1.08 -2.66
C ASP A 108 7.14 0.37 -1.48
N LEU A 109 8.07 1.05 -0.82
CA LEU A 109 8.67 0.62 0.43
C LEU A 109 8.41 1.68 1.49
N ALA A 110 7.62 1.33 2.51
CA ALA A 110 7.21 2.25 3.57
C ALA A 110 7.40 1.61 4.96
N GLY A 111 7.42 2.44 6.00
CA GLY A 111 7.59 2.01 7.40
C GLY A 111 8.83 2.59 8.07
N ASP A 112 9.38 1.87 9.05
CA ASP A 112 10.53 2.34 9.84
C ASP A 112 11.83 2.39 9.02
N GLU A 113 12.22 3.59 8.60
CA GLU A 113 13.39 3.80 7.76
C GLU A 113 14.72 3.59 8.48
N LEU A 114 14.78 3.90 9.78
CA LEU A 114 16.02 3.82 10.56
C LEU A 114 16.35 2.37 10.94
N GLY A 115 15.32 1.58 11.26
CA GLY A 115 15.48 0.17 11.62
C GLY A 115 15.84 -0.74 10.45
N PHE A 116 15.32 -0.45 9.25
CA PHE A 116 15.37 -1.39 8.12
C PHE A 116 15.87 -0.73 6.84
N PRO A 117 17.16 -0.38 6.68
CA PRO A 117 17.65 0.41 5.55
C PRO A 117 17.24 -0.16 4.17
N GLY A 118 16.96 0.72 3.20
CA GLY A 118 16.45 0.32 1.88
C GLY A 118 17.37 -0.62 1.09
N SER A 119 18.66 -0.66 1.43
CA SER A 119 19.63 -1.61 0.86
C SER A 119 19.30 -3.08 1.13
N LEU A 120 18.53 -3.38 2.19
CA LEU A 120 18.07 -4.74 2.49
C LEU A 120 17.06 -5.25 1.46
N PHE A 121 16.31 -4.35 0.82
CA PHE A 121 15.21 -4.71 -0.08
C PHE A 121 15.59 -4.69 -1.57
N LEU A 122 16.89 -4.68 -1.88
CA LEU A 122 17.37 -4.64 -3.27
C LEU A 122 16.87 -5.84 -4.08
N SER A 123 16.85 -7.04 -3.49
CA SER A 123 16.34 -8.24 -4.15
C SER A 123 14.84 -8.14 -4.45
N HIS A 124 14.05 -7.57 -3.53
CA HIS A 124 12.62 -7.31 -3.72
C HIS A 124 12.38 -6.33 -4.87
N PHE A 125 13.14 -5.22 -4.92
CA PHE A 125 13.02 -4.25 -6.01
C PHE A 125 13.45 -4.80 -7.36
N ASN A 126 14.47 -5.67 -7.41
CA ASN A 126 14.88 -6.33 -8.65
C ASN A 126 13.75 -7.18 -9.21
N ARG A 127 13.11 -8.01 -8.36
CA ARG A 127 11.96 -8.82 -8.77
C ARG A 127 10.76 -7.98 -9.22
N ALA A 128 10.50 -6.85 -8.57
CA ALA A 128 9.46 -5.92 -9.00
C ALA A 128 9.75 -5.33 -10.40
N ARG A 129 11.01 -4.97 -10.67
CA ARG A 129 11.42 -4.50 -12.00
C ARG A 129 11.35 -5.60 -13.06
N ASP A 130 11.75 -6.82 -12.72
CA ASP A 130 11.65 -7.99 -13.62
C ASP A 130 10.19 -8.30 -13.97
N ALA A 131 9.25 -8.01 -13.07
CA ALA A 131 7.81 -8.11 -13.34
C ALA A 131 7.26 -6.99 -14.23
N GLY A 132 8.04 -5.94 -14.50
CA GLY A 132 7.67 -4.77 -15.30
C GLY A 132 7.06 -3.62 -14.51
N TRP A 133 7.14 -3.65 -13.16
CA TRP A 133 6.54 -2.60 -12.33
C TRP A 133 7.45 -1.40 -12.14
N HIS A 134 6.81 -0.24 -11.91
CA HIS A 134 7.49 0.94 -11.40
C HIS A 134 7.88 0.77 -9.92
N VAL A 135 8.84 1.55 -9.47
CA VAL A 135 9.31 1.53 -8.07
C VAL A 135 9.26 2.94 -7.51
N THR A 136 8.55 3.09 -6.39
CA THR A 136 8.58 4.28 -5.54
C THR A 136 9.12 3.88 -4.16
N VAL A 137 9.71 4.81 -3.43
CA VAL A 137 10.32 4.53 -2.12
C VAL A 137 10.08 5.70 -1.20
N HIS A 138 9.55 5.46 -0.01
CA HIS A 138 9.57 6.46 1.04
C HIS A 138 11.00 6.62 1.57
N ALA A 139 11.60 7.75 1.25
CA ALA A 139 12.91 8.16 1.76
C ALA A 139 12.78 9.51 2.46
N VAL A 140 12.97 9.55 3.78
CA VAL A 140 13.00 10.79 4.55
C VAL A 140 14.43 11.33 4.52
N LYS A 141 14.69 12.32 3.64
CA LYS A 141 15.94 13.07 3.65
C LYS A 141 16.04 13.92 4.92
N ARG A 142 16.77 13.47 5.95
CA ARG A 142 17.20 14.36 7.05
C ARG A 142 18.53 15.05 6.73
N ARG A 143 18.45 16.32 6.32
CA ARG A 143 19.57 17.26 6.39
C ARG A 143 19.66 17.78 7.84
N GLY A 144 20.58 17.23 8.64
CA GLY A 144 21.14 17.88 9.84
C GLY A 144 20.30 17.96 11.14
N ARG A 145 21.01 17.71 12.26
CA ARG A 145 20.75 18.03 13.69
C ARG A 145 19.58 17.36 14.44
N ARG A 146 19.99 16.51 15.40
CA ARG A 146 19.30 15.97 16.59
C ARG A 146 17.88 16.50 16.84
N ALA A 147 16.91 15.59 16.90
CA ALA A 147 15.83 15.61 17.88
C ALA A 147 15.26 14.20 18.03
N SER A 148 15.09 13.78 19.27
CA SER A 148 14.50 12.55 19.74
C SER A 148 13.00 12.44 19.42
N GLY A 149 12.55 11.26 19.00
CA GLY A 149 11.23 10.74 19.39
C GLY A 149 10.12 10.72 18.32
N ARG A 150 9.73 9.48 18.00
CA ARG A 150 8.50 8.96 17.38
C ARG A 150 8.47 8.78 15.84
N PRO A 151 8.42 7.53 15.35
CA PRO A 151 8.00 7.26 13.97
C PRO A 151 6.49 7.52 13.86
N SER A 152 6.11 8.55 13.12
CA SER A 152 4.72 8.78 12.72
C SER A 152 4.47 8.05 11.41
N VAL A 153 3.89 6.84 11.47
CA VAL A 153 3.18 6.28 10.33
C VAL A 153 1.83 7.00 10.26
N ASN A 154 1.78 8.08 9.48
CA ASN A 154 0.54 8.75 9.11
C ASN A 154 0.09 8.18 7.77
N TRP A 155 -0.98 7.37 7.77
CA TRP A 155 -1.78 7.19 6.57
C TRP A 155 -2.69 8.40 6.48
N VAL A 156 -2.28 9.33 5.62
CA VAL A 156 -3.23 10.11 4.85
C VAL A 156 -3.44 9.26 3.60
N PRO A 157 -4.66 9.07 3.06
CA PRO A 157 -4.80 8.66 1.67
C PRO A 157 -4.16 9.79 0.85
N SER A 158 -2.85 9.69 0.63
CA SER A 158 -2.13 10.64 -0.18
C SER A 158 -2.45 10.25 -1.61
N VAL A 159 -3.48 10.90 -2.14
CA VAL A 159 -3.64 11.05 -3.57
C VAL A 159 -2.37 11.74 -4.06
N SER A 160 -1.42 10.96 -4.57
CA SER A 160 -0.26 11.53 -5.24
C SER A 160 -0.74 11.79 -6.67
N VAL A 161 -1.10 13.05 -6.93
CA VAL A 161 -1.27 13.53 -8.30
C VAL A 161 0.14 13.69 -8.86
N THR A 162 0.59 12.73 -9.65
CA THR A 162 1.76 12.95 -10.51
C THR A 162 1.25 13.72 -11.73
N VAL A 163 1.63 15.01 -11.80
CA VAL A 163 1.43 15.87 -12.99
C VAL A 163 2.51 15.61 -14.01
#